data_AF-U4TQ69-F1
#
_entry.id   AF-U4TQ69-F1
#
_cell.length_a   1.000
_cell.length_b   1.000
_cell.length_c   1.000
_cell.angle_alpha   90.00
_cell.angle_beta   90.00
_cell.angle_gamma   90.00
#
_symmetry.space_group_name_H-M   'P 1'
#
loop_
_entity.id
_entity.type
_entity.pdbx_description
1 polymer ?
#
loop_
_entity_poly.entity_id
_entity_poly.type
_entity_poly.pdbx_seq_one_letter_code
_entity_poly.pdbx_strand_id
1 'polypeptide(L)'
;MEAIKMVNQQLSKGNNRLDLTGSIVGGEVKSRRTGHSISLTVPKAVKPKDGVVYTTFALPDGTLVYRPKAVNTDNPWLDGEYDHYDFEDALDDGLNYSNEQRVGKEL
;
A
#
# COMPACT_ATOMS: atom_id res chain seq x y z
N MET A 1 25.61 -2.52 -29.57
CA MET A 1 25.28 -1.23 -28.92
C MET A 1 23.99 -0.58 -29.42
N GLU A 2 23.23 -1.20 -30.34
CA GLU A 2 21.98 -0.60 -30.87
C GLU A 2 20.69 -0.99 -30.12
N ALA A 3 20.66 -2.14 -29.44
CA ALA A 3 19.45 -2.61 -28.75
C ALA A 3 19.02 -1.71 -27.58
N ILE A 4 19.99 -1.05 -26.90
CA ILE A 4 19.72 -0.14 -25.78
C ILE A 4 19.02 1.15 -26.24
N LYS A 5 19.25 1.58 -27.49
CA LYS A 5 18.57 2.76 -28.04
C LYS A 5 17.10 2.49 -28.39
N MET A 6 16.75 1.26 -28.80
CA MET A 6 15.38 0.92 -29.17
C MET A 6 14.44 0.77 -27.96
N VAL A 7 14.93 0.28 -26.83
CA VAL A 7 14.13 0.17 -25.58
C VAL A 7 13.70 1.55 -25.08
N ASN A 8 14.60 2.54 -25.16
CA ASN A 8 14.31 3.91 -24.72
C ASN A 8 13.31 4.66 -25.62
N GLN A 9 13.12 4.21 -26.87
CA GLN A 9 12.20 4.88 -27.81
C GLN A 9 10.76 4.37 -27.66
N GLN A 10 10.56 3.12 -27.23
CA GLN A 10 9.22 2.54 -27.05
C GLN A 10 8.54 2.95 -25.73
N LEU A 11 9.30 3.40 -24.73
CA LEU A 11 8.76 3.88 -23.45
C LEU A 11 8.26 5.34 -23.48
N SER A 12 8.32 6.01 -24.63
CA SER A 12 8.02 7.45 -24.77
C SER A 12 6.55 7.80 -25.08
N LYS A 13 5.65 6.83 -25.27
CA LYS A 13 4.29 7.10 -25.81
C LYS A 13 3.11 6.83 -24.85
N GLY A 14 3.35 6.72 -23.55
CA GLY A 14 2.28 6.63 -22.54
C GLY A 14 2.45 7.70 -21.47
N ASN A 15 1.37 8.39 -21.11
CA ASN A 15 1.31 9.49 -20.13
C ASN A 15 1.60 9.08 -18.66
N ASN A 16 2.37 8.02 -18.42
CA ASN A 16 2.85 7.61 -17.10
C ASN A 16 4.38 7.58 -17.11
N ARG A 17 5.02 8.74 -17.33
CA ARG A 17 6.47 8.85 -17.15
C ARG A 17 6.77 8.65 -15.67
N LEU A 18 7.35 7.49 -15.33
CA LEU A 18 8.16 7.39 -14.13
C LEU A 18 9.28 8.41 -14.32
N ASP A 19 9.26 9.48 -13.53
CA ASP A 19 10.28 10.52 -13.61
C ASP A 19 11.60 9.97 -13.03
N LEU A 20 12.43 9.40 -13.91
CA LEU A 20 13.74 8.82 -13.59
C LEU A 20 14.86 9.89 -13.58
N THR A 21 14.52 11.19 -13.46
CA THR A 21 15.51 12.29 -13.40
C THR A 21 16.31 12.32 -12.10
N GLY A 22 15.91 11.52 -11.10
CA GLY A 22 16.74 11.23 -9.92
C GLY A 22 17.66 10.02 -10.14
N SER A 23 18.77 9.98 -9.43
CA SER A 23 19.64 8.80 -9.39
C SER A 23 18.82 7.55 -9.03
N ILE A 24 18.77 6.55 -9.91
CA ILE A 24 18.16 5.26 -9.59
C ILE A 24 19.03 4.60 -8.52
N VAL A 25 18.50 4.52 -7.30
CA VAL A 25 19.15 3.81 -6.20
C VAL A 25 18.58 2.41 -6.13
N GLY A 26 19.38 1.42 -6.52
CA GLY A 26 18.99 0.01 -6.55
C GLY A 26 20.12 -0.90 -6.07
N GLY A 27 19.81 -2.17 -5.85
CA GLY A 27 20.77 -3.21 -5.50
C GLY A 27 20.20 -4.59 -5.79
N GLU A 28 21.07 -5.59 -5.88
CA GLU A 28 20.66 -6.97 -6.05
C GLU A 28 20.16 -7.56 -4.73
N VAL A 29 18.97 -8.16 -4.76
CA VAL A 29 18.35 -8.74 -3.58
C VAL A 29 17.78 -10.10 -3.93
N LYS A 30 18.08 -11.11 -3.09
CA LYS A 30 17.57 -12.47 -3.28
C LYS A 30 16.23 -12.61 -2.55
N SER A 31 15.23 -13.14 -3.25
CA SER A 31 13.95 -13.51 -2.63
C SER A 31 14.14 -14.57 -1.55
N ARG A 32 13.43 -14.42 -0.43
CA ARG A 32 13.37 -15.43 0.64
C ARG A 32 11.94 -15.89 0.83
N ARG A 33 11.74 -17.21 0.93
CA ARG A 33 10.44 -17.80 1.25
C ARG A 33 10.36 -18.06 2.75
N THR A 34 9.26 -17.65 3.37
CA THR A 34 8.94 -17.90 4.77
C THR A 34 7.49 -18.32 4.86
N GLY A 35 7.23 -19.59 5.17
CA GLY A 35 5.90 -20.19 5.08
C GLY A 35 5.31 -20.05 3.67
N HIS A 36 4.12 -19.45 3.60
CA HIS A 36 3.41 -19.20 2.34
C HIS A 36 3.77 -17.87 1.66
N SER A 37 4.74 -17.13 2.20
CA SER A 37 5.07 -15.78 1.76
C SER A 37 6.48 -15.70 1.14
N ILE A 38 6.66 -14.78 0.19
CA ILE A 38 7.97 -14.38 -0.34
C ILE A 38 8.27 -12.95 0.13
N SER A 39 9.47 -12.74 0.66
CA SER A 39 9.98 -11.44 1.05
C SER A 39 11.18 -11.03 0.18
N LEU A 40 11.22 -9.74 -0.14
CA LEU A 40 12.36 -9.07 -0.76
C LEU A 40 12.91 -8.07 0.25
N THR A 41 14.23 -8.08 0.47
CA THR A 41 14.86 -7.09 1.34
C THR A 41 15.02 -5.78 0.56
N VAL A 42 14.57 -4.66 1.12
CA VAL A 42 14.79 -3.35 0.51
C VAL A 42 16.17 -2.82 0.91
N PRO A 43 17.05 -2.43 -0.04
CA PRO A 43 18.34 -1.85 0.30
C PRO A 43 18.21 -0.56 1.10
N LYS A 44 19.08 -0.36 2.11
CA LYS A 44 19.07 0.85 2.97
C LYS A 44 19.16 2.16 2.19
N ALA A 45 19.82 2.14 1.03
CA ALA A 45 20.00 3.31 0.18
C ALA A 45 18.67 3.89 -0.35
N VAL A 46 17.60 3.07 -0.42
CA VAL A 46 16.24 3.49 -0.80
C VAL A 46 15.55 4.29 0.32
N LYS A 47 16.03 4.20 1.57
CA LYS A 47 15.50 4.90 2.75
C LYS A 47 13.97 4.74 2.91
N PRO A 48 13.42 3.50 2.93
CA PRO A 48 12.00 3.32 3.22
C PRO A 48 11.67 3.84 4.62
N LYS A 49 10.48 4.42 4.78
CA LYS A 49 9.97 4.82 6.10
C LYS A 49 9.44 3.60 6.85
N ASP A 50 9.84 3.46 8.10
CA ASP A 50 9.33 2.43 9.01
C ASP A 50 7.85 2.69 9.35
N GLY A 51 7.09 1.61 9.55
CA GLY A 51 5.66 1.67 9.91
C GLY A 51 4.71 2.06 8.76
N VAL A 52 5.23 2.38 7.56
CA VAL A 52 4.41 2.73 6.41
C VAL A 52 3.96 1.47 5.66
N VAL A 53 2.66 1.38 5.40
CA VAL A 53 2.07 0.34 4.54
C VAL A 53 2.30 0.72 3.08
N TYR A 54 2.72 -0.24 2.25
CA TYR A 54 2.89 -0.04 0.82
C TYR A 54 1.89 -0.88 0.03
N THR A 55 1.27 -0.29 -0.98
CA THR A 55 0.54 -1.03 -2.01
C THR A 55 1.54 -1.54 -3.05
N THR A 56 1.45 -2.82 -3.37
CA THR A 56 2.31 -3.48 -4.37
C THR A 56 1.53 -3.65 -5.67
N PHE A 57 2.13 -3.26 -6.79
CA PHE A 57 1.61 -3.47 -8.13
C PHE A 57 2.58 -4.32 -8.93
N ALA A 58 2.07 -5.32 -9.63
CA ALA A 58 2.82 -6.07 -10.63
C ALA A 58 2.45 -5.54 -12.01
N LEU A 59 3.46 -5.09 -12.77
CA LEU A 59 3.30 -4.68 -14.15
C LEU A 59 3.45 -5.90 -15.09
N PRO A 60 2.92 -5.83 -16.33
CA PRO A 60 2.98 -6.97 -17.26
C PRO A 60 4.39 -7.42 -17.65
N ASP A 61 5.38 -6.54 -17.50
CA ASP A 61 6.79 -6.82 -17.75
C ASP A 61 7.50 -7.53 -16.57
N GLY A 62 6.77 -7.83 -15.50
CA GLY A 62 7.30 -8.42 -14.27
C GLY A 62 7.88 -7.41 -13.28
N THR A 63 7.83 -6.11 -13.58
CA THR A 63 8.28 -5.06 -12.66
C THR A 63 7.32 -4.95 -11.46
N LEU A 64 7.89 -4.93 -10.26
CA LEU A 64 7.16 -4.66 -9.02
C LEU A 64 7.29 -3.19 -8.63
N VAL A 65 6.17 -2.52 -8.43
CA VAL A 65 6.11 -1.12 -7.98
C VAL A 65 5.47 -1.07 -6.60
N TYR A 66 6.17 -0.46 -5.65
CA TYR A 66 5.68 -0.22 -4.30
C TYR A 66 5.35 1.26 -4.14
N ARG A 67 4.11 1.56 -3.75
CA ARG A 67 3.69 2.94 -3.44
C ARG A 67 3.29 3.02 -1.97
N PRO A 68 3.79 4.01 -1.21
CA PRO A 68 3.25 4.28 0.12
C PRO A 68 1.73 4.41 0.02
N LYS A 69 1.00 3.64 0.82
CA LYS A 69 -0.42 3.87 1.00
C LYS A 69 -0.52 5.17 1.80
N ALA A 70 -1.16 6.18 1.23
CA ALA A 70 -1.52 7.36 2.01
C ALA A 70 -2.31 6.88 3.23
N VAL A 71 -1.95 7.36 4.41
CA VAL A 71 -2.61 6.94 5.66
C VAL A 71 -4.10 7.29 5.63
N ASN A 72 -4.49 8.26 4.78
CA ASN A 72 -5.80 8.87 4.80
C ASN A 72 -6.36 8.95 3.38
N THR A 73 -7.04 7.92 2.89
CA THR A 73 -7.90 8.15 1.71
C THR A 73 -9.34 7.77 1.91
N ASP A 74 -9.70 6.70 2.64
CA ASP A 74 -11.11 6.32 2.79
C ASP A 74 -11.43 5.51 4.06
N ASN A 75 -10.49 5.39 5.02
CA ASN A 75 -10.76 4.66 6.26
C ASN A 75 -10.74 5.62 7.44
N PRO A 76 -11.93 6.02 7.95
CA PRO A 76 -12.05 7.00 9.02
C PRO A 76 -11.48 6.49 10.37
N TRP A 77 -11.22 5.18 10.46
CA TRP A 77 -10.54 4.56 11.60
C TRP A 77 -9.02 4.78 11.63
N LEU A 78 -8.42 5.14 10.50
CA LEU A 78 -6.96 5.21 10.35
C LEU A 78 -6.48 6.59 9.94
N ASP A 79 -7.38 7.50 9.59
CA ASP A 79 -7.05 8.85 9.14
C ASP A 79 -7.10 9.93 10.24
N GLY A 80 -7.45 9.52 11.46
CA GLY A 80 -7.56 10.37 12.63
C GLY A 80 -8.90 11.10 12.74
N GLU A 81 -9.88 10.84 11.86
CA GLU A 81 -11.22 11.44 11.93
C GLU A 81 -11.87 11.21 13.30
N TYR A 82 -11.63 10.04 13.90
CA TYR A 82 -12.17 9.67 15.22
C TYR A 82 -11.17 9.74 16.38
N ASP A 83 -9.98 10.33 16.21
CA ASP A 83 -8.99 10.45 17.31
C ASP A 83 -9.52 11.28 18.49
N HIS A 84 -10.53 12.11 18.25
CA HIS A 84 -11.19 12.95 19.25
C HIS A 84 -12.58 12.46 19.66
N TYR A 85 -13.02 11.31 19.15
CA TYR A 85 -14.35 10.78 19.42
C TYR A 85 -14.32 9.88 20.66
N ASP A 86 -15.15 10.20 21.66
CA ASP A 86 -15.33 9.36 22.84
C ASP A 86 -16.38 8.29 22.54
N PHE A 87 -15.89 7.09 22.20
CA PHE A 87 -16.75 5.95 21.91
C PHE A 87 -17.46 5.40 23.15
N GLU A 88 -16.94 5.65 24.35
CA GLU A 88 -17.59 5.20 25.59
C GLU A 88 -18.86 6.03 25.84
N ASP A 89 -18.77 7.36 25.72
CA ASP A 89 -19.91 8.28 25.83
C ASP A 89 -20.97 7.99 24.76
N ALA A 90 -20.53 7.74 23.51
CA ALA A 90 -21.44 7.41 22.41
C ALA A 90 -22.16 6.06 22.57
N LEU A 91 -21.56 5.11 23.29
CA LEU A 91 -22.20 3.83 23.62
C LEU A 91 -23.29 4.01 24.69
N ASP A 92 -23.06 4.88 25.67
CA ASP A 92 -24.04 5.23 26.70
C ASP A 92 -25.23 6.03 26.11
N ASP A 93 -24.99 6.84 25.08
CA ASP A 93 -25.99 7.66 24.38
C ASP A 93 -26.81 6.93 23.30
N GLY A 94 -26.64 5.61 23.15
CA GLY A 94 -27.56 4.77 22.37
C GLY A 94 -26.98 4.05 21.16
N LEU A 95 -25.64 4.03 20.97
CA LEU A 95 -24.99 3.11 20.01
C LEU A 95 -24.87 1.67 20.55
N ASN A 96 -25.52 1.34 21.67
CA ASN A 96 -25.52 0.01 22.24
C ASN A 96 -26.53 -0.93 21.53
N TYR A 97 -26.17 -1.36 20.32
CA TYR A 97 -26.92 -2.35 19.52
C TYR A 97 -26.96 -3.76 20.18
N SER A 98 -26.26 -3.97 21.31
CA SER A 98 -26.28 -5.25 22.04
C SER A 98 -27.55 -5.43 22.89
N ASN A 99 -28.27 -4.35 23.20
CA ASN A 99 -29.51 -4.39 23.98
C ASN A 99 -30.78 -4.41 23.10
N GLU A 100 -30.63 -4.48 21.78
CA GLU A 100 -31.76 -4.63 20.88
C GLU A 100 -32.38 -6.01 21.00
N GLN A 101 -33.72 -6.06 21.00
CA GLN A 101 -34.46 -7.31 21.01
C GLN A 101 -34.16 -8.06 19.70
N ARG A 102 -33.29 -9.06 19.76
CA ARG A 102 -32.91 -9.90 18.61
C ARG A 102 -34.16 -10.54 18.00
N VAL A 103 -34.64 -10.00 16.87
CA VAL A 103 -35.79 -10.51 16.10
C VAL A 103 -35.34 -11.42 14.93
N GLY A 104 -34.29 -12.22 15.17
CA GLY A 104 -33.84 -13.23 14.22
C GLY A 104 -34.76 -14.45 14.28
N LYS A 105 -35.56 -14.68 13.25
CA LYS A 105 -36.26 -15.95 13.03
C LYS A 105 -35.37 -16.79 12.13
N GLU A 106 -34.67 -17.78 12.68
CA GLU A 106 -33.88 -18.70 11.87
C GLU A 106 -34.82 -19.51 10.96
N LEU A 107 -34.45 -19.63 9.67
CA LEU A 107 -35.11 -20.45 8.66
C LEU A 107 -34.46 -21.83 8.58
#